data_AF-A0A2G9MW93-F1
#
_entry.id   AF-A0A2G9MW93-F1
#
_cell.length_a   1.000
_cell.length_b   1.000
_cell.length_c   1.000
_cell.angle_alpha   90.00
_cell.angle_beta   90.00
_cell.angle_gamma   90.00
#
_symmetry.space_group_name_H-M   'P 1'
#
loop_
_entity.id
_entity.type
_entity.pdbx_description
1 polymer ?
#
loop_
_entity_poly.entity_id
_entity_poly.type
_entity_poly.pdbx_seq_one_letter_code
_entity_poly.pdbx_strand_id
1 'polypeptide(L)'
;MDEEEYGAKQACKYLGISDSFLKNSKEIPIFKKGRKRVCSKQSLDEWKAAREKRTLLLDVRDYAKCFDFALAMHYRGYTAADWGTSRKREAGQNLTNWIRGQLGEIAVQKFLKRDFNLDVELDFDLHDEIVPQDIIGVKEKSGIREPKIRVAVKATKFRNSWLILGTADVEPANRQSDAYILTRIDLPDDHLIRIAKKELKELLKNEKHFGSYREKLADFEPVPCEVAGFAYRNELEKVEDTARLAGILGTRNPTGARYVKVSGELRISKEDWNELIKRI
;
A
#
# COMPACT_ATOMS: atom_id res chain seq x y z
N MET A 1 35.25 12.04 12.58
CA MET A 1 34.00 12.46 13.27
C MET A 1 33.26 11.17 13.57
N ASP A 2 33.04 10.86 14.84
CA ASP A 2 32.22 9.69 15.19
C ASP A 2 30.79 9.93 14.71
N GLU A 3 30.25 9.03 13.89
CA GLU A 3 28.87 9.08 13.46
C GLU A 3 27.94 8.93 14.68
N GLU A 4 26.95 9.82 14.82
CA GLU A 4 25.95 9.74 15.87
C GLU A 4 25.13 8.44 15.71
N GLU A 5 25.11 7.57 16.73
CA GLU A 5 24.45 6.27 16.70
C GLU A 5 23.15 6.27 17.53
N TYR A 6 22.11 5.63 17.00
CA TYR A 6 20.79 5.51 17.63
C TYR A 6 20.55 4.06 18.00
N GLY A 7 20.24 3.79 19.28
CA GLY A 7 19.72 2.48 19.67
C GLY A 7 18.33 2.23 19.07
N ALA A 8 17.93 0.97 18.90
CA ALA A 8 16.66 0.60 18.24
C ALA A 8 15.42 1.38 18.71
N LYS A 9 15.24 1.58 20.03
CA LYS A 9 14.11 2.36 20.58
C LYS A 9 14.17 3.84 20.16
N GLN A 10 15.36 4.43 20.17
CA GLN A 10 15.59 5.82 19.77
C GLN A 10 15.36 5.98 18.26
N ALA A 11 15.87 5.05 17.45
CA ALA A 11 15.63 5.02 16.01
C ALA A 11 14.14 4.90 15.65
N CYS A 12 13.41 4.01 16.32
CA CYS A 12 11.96 3.87 16.13
C CYS A 12 11.20 5.16 16.45
N LYS A 13 11.54 5.82 17.57
CA LYS A 13 10.95 7.11 17.95
C LYS A 13 11.29 8.20 16.94
N TYR A 14 12.55 8.24 16.49
CA TYR A 14 13.04 9.23 15.52
C TYR A 14 12.30 9.15 14.18
N LEU A 15 12.05 7.93 13.71
CA LEU A 15 11.42 7.66 12.41
C LEU A 15 9.89 7.50 12.47
N GLY A 16 9.29 7.41 13.66
CA GLY A 16 7.85 7.13 13.81
C GLY A 16 7.44 5.72 13.37
N ILE A 17 8.36 4.75 13.42
CA ILE A 17 8.12 3.35 13.00
C ILE A 17 8.10 2.38 14.20
N SER A 18 7.60 1.16 13.98
CA SER A 18 7.64 0.10 14.98
C SER A 18 8.97 -0.65 14.98
N ASP A 19 9.34 -1.28 16.12
CA ASP A 19 10.53 -2.14 16.20
C ASP A 19 10.42 -3.34 15.25
N SER A 20 9.20 -3.84 15.02
CA SER A 20 8.94 -4.90 14.03
C SER A 20 9.29 -4.43 12.61
N PHE A 21 8.88 -3.22 12.24
CA PHE A 21 9.23 -2.66 10.93
C PHE A 21 10.74 -2.50 10.79
N LEU A 22 11.39 -1.85 11.77
CA LEU A 22 12.83 -1.65 11.78
C LEU A 22 13.58 -2.98 11.63
N LYS A 23 13.15 -4.03 12.34
CA LYS A 23 13.76 -5.36 12.29
C LYS A 23 13.55 -6.08 10.95
N ASN A 24 12.33 -6.00 10.41
CA ASN A 24 11.89 -6.91 9.35
C ASN A 24 11.95 -6.29 7.96
N SER A 25 11.97 -4.96 7.81
CA SER A 25 11.94 -4.31 6.50
C SER A 25 13.25 -4.45 5.73
N LYS A 26 14.38 -4.61 6.42
CA LYS A 26 15.74 -4.53 5.83
C LYS A 26 16.02 -3.20 5.10
N GLU A 27 15.19 -2.19 5.28
CA GLU A 27 15.36 -0.89 4.59
C GLU A 27 16.41 -0.01 5.25
N ILE A 28 16.73 -0.28 6.52
CA ILE A 28 17.69 0.49 7.31
C ILE A 28 18.79 -0.46 7.76
N PRO A 29 20.08 -0.16 7.50
CA PRO A 29 21.19 -0.93 8.03
C PRO A 29 21.19 -0.96 9.57
N ILE A 30 21.22 -2.16 10.15
CA ILE A 30 21.29 -2.36 11.60
C ILE A 30 22.57 -3.10 11.94
N PHE A 31 23.36 -2.52 12.83
CA PHE A 31 24.61 -3.09 13.31
C PHE A 31 24.47 -3.56 14.77
N LYS A 32 25.29 -4.54 15.16
CA LYS A 32 25.39 -4.98 16.55
C LYS A 32 26.60 -4.33 17.22
N LYS A 33 26.37 -3.62 18.32
CA LYS A 33 27.42 -3.09 19.20
C LYS A 33 27.27 -3.74 20.57
N GLY A 34 28.04 -4.80 20.81
CA GLY A 34 27.82 -5.72 21.93
C GLY A 34 26.44 -6.38 21.84
N ARG A 35 25.61 -6.20 22.89
CA ARG A 35 24.22 -6.72 22.94
C ARG A 35 23.18 -5.78 22.30
N LYS A 36 23.56 -4.56 21.92
CA LYS A 36 22.63 -3.54 21.41
C LYS A 36 22.57 -3.56 19.88
N ARG A 37 21.35 -3.38 19.34
CA ARG A 37 21.12 -3.05 17.92
C ARG A 37 21.19 -1.54 17.77
N VAL A 38 22.01 -1.07 16.84
CA VAL A 38 22.24 0.36 16.57
C VAL A 38 22.11 0.66 15.08
N CYS A 39 21.67 1.88 14.76
CA CYS A 39 21.65 2.44 13.41
C CYS A 39 22.44 3.75 13.44
N SER A 40 23.17 4.09 12.38
CA SER A 40 23.75 5.43 12.28
C SER A 40 22.65 6.45 11.99
N LYS A 41 22.76 7.65 12.55
CA LYS A 41 21.82 8.74 12.28
C LYS A 41 21.76 9.08 10.80
N GLN A 42 22.91 9.06 10.11
CA GLN A 42 22.98 9.25 8.67
C GLN A 42 22.07 8.27 7.92
N SER A 43 22.14 6.97 8.24
CA SER A 43 21.26 5.96 7.61
C SER A 43 19.77 6.24 7.87
N LEU A 44 19.43 6.73 9.06
CA LEU A 44 18.05 7.09 9.41
C LEU A 44 17.57 8.31 8.62
N ASP A 45 18.41 9.33 8.47
CA ASP A 45 18.13 10.55 7.72
C ASP A 45 17.96 10.27 6.22
N GLU A 46 18.88 9.50 5.64
CA GLU A 46 18.82 9.06 4.25
C GLU A 46 17.54 8.26 3.97
N TRP A 47 17.21 7.30 4.84
CA TRP A 47 15.99 6.53 4.74
C TRP A 47 14.74 7.42 4.81
N LYS A 48 14.71 8.35 5.77
CA LYS A 48 13.57 9.25 5.97
C LYS A 48 13.35 10.15 4.75
N ALA A 49 14.41 10.79 4.26
CA ALA A 49 14.34 11.64 3.08
C ALA A 49 13.91 10.86 1.83
N ALA A 50 14.45 9.64 1.65
CA ALA A 50 14.08 8.78 0.53
C ALA A 50 12.61 8.34 0.59
N ARG A 51 12.10 8.01 1.79
CA ARG A 51 10.70 7.66 2.02
C ARG A 51 9.76 8.85 1.78
N GLU A 52 10.10 10.03 2.30
CA GLU A 52 9.34 11.25 2.08
C GLU A 52 9.22 11.57 0.58
N LYS A 53 10.33 11.46 -0.17
CA LYS A 53 10.33 11.67 -1.62
C LYS A 53 9.39 10.71 -2.36
N ARG A 54 9.32 9.44 -1.94
CA ARG A 54 8.42 8.44 -2.54
C ARG A 54 6.99 8.47 -2.00
N THR A 55 6.70 9.37 -1.05
CA THR A 55 5.37 9.52 -0.47
C THR A 55 4.60 10.62 -1.19
N LEU A 56 3.37 10.33 -1.55
CA LEU A 56 2.42 11.25 -2.15
C LEU A 56 1.31 11.53 -1.15
N LEU A 57 0.88 12.79 -1.08
CA LEU A 57 -0.29 13.18 -0.31
C LEU A 57 -1.51 13.15 -1.24
N LEU A 58 -2.40 12.19 -1.01
CA LEU A 58 -3.61 12.01 -1.81
C LEU A 58 -4.75 12.82 -1.19
N ASP A 59 -5.31 13.75 -1.96
CA ASP A 59 -6.28 14.70 -1.42
C ASP A 59 -7.71 14.14 -1.38
N VAL A 60 -8.66 14.97 -0.98
CA VAL A 60 -10.07 14.59 -0.90
C VAL A 60 -10.66 14.23 -2.27
N ARG A 61 -10.13 14.76 -3.39
CA ARG A 61 -10.61 14.44 -4.74
C ARG A 61 -10.13 13.05 -5.15
N ASP A 62 -8.88 12.71 -4.84
CA ASP A 62 -8.36 11.35 -5.03
C ASP A 62 -9.19 10.35 -4.23
N TYR A 63 -9.43 10.66 -2.95
CA TYR A 63 -10.26 9.82 -2.08
C TYR A 63 -11.69 9.68 -2.59
N ALA A 64 -12.33 10.77 -3.03
CA ALA A 64 -13.68 10.74 -3.55
C ALA A 64 -13.79 9.84 -4.79
N LYS A 65 -12.82 9.88 -5.71
CA LYS A 65 -12.77 8.99 -6.87
C LYS A 65 -12.70 7.51 -6.45
N CYS A 66 -11.83 7.19 -5.50
CA CYS A 66 -11.73 5.82 -4.97
C CYS A 66 -12.99 5.38 -4.22
N PHE A 67 -13.65 6.31 -3.53
CA PHE A 67 -14.85 6.01 -2.77
C PHE A 67 -16.06 5.78 -3.68
N ASP A 68 -16.20 6.57 -4.75
CA ASP A 68 -17.21 6.36 -5.80
C ASP A 68 -17.10 4.96 -6.41
N PHE A 69 -15.89 4.57 -6.83
CA PHE A 69 -15.62 3.21 -7.31
C PHE A 69 -16.00 2.14 -6.28
N ALA A 70 -15.59 2.31 -5.03
CA ALA A 70 -15.87 1.35 -3.96
C ALA A 70 -17.39 1.20 -3.70
N LEU A 71 -18.15 2.29 -3.77
CA LEU A 71 -19.61 2.25 -3.64
C LEU A 71 -20.26 1.59 -4.86
N ALA A 72 -19.80 1.90 -6.07
CA ALA A 72 -20.29 1.25 -7.29
C ALA A 72 -20.08 -0.28 -7.23
N MET A 73 -18.90 -0.72 -6.80
CA MET A 73 -18.60 -2.14 -6.58
C MET A 73 -19.49 -2.76 -5.49
N HIS A 74 -19.70 -2.04 -4.38
CA HIS A 74 -20.58 -2.52 -3.30
C HIS A 74 -22.00 -2.82 -3.80
N TYR A 75 -22.60 -1.84 -4.48
CA TYR A 75 -24.00 -1.91 -4.91
C TYR A 75 -24.24 -2.76 -6.16
N ARG A 76 -23.21 -3.06 -6.96
CA ARG A 76 -23.29 -4.06 -8.05
C ARG A 76 -23.43 -5.51 -7.56
N GLY A 77 -23.35 -5.76 -6.26
CA GLY A 77 -23.48 -7.11 -5.71
C GLY A 77 -22.21 -7.95 -5.79
N TYR A 78 -21.05 -7.34 -6.08
CA TYR A 78 -19.72 -7.95 -6.00
C TYR A 78 -19.32 -8.42 -4.58
N THR A 79 -20.25 -8.34 -3.61
CA THR A 79 -20.13 -8.85 -2.24
C THR A 79 -20.79 -10.21 -2.02
N ALA A 80 -21.19 -10.92 -3.08
CA ALA A 80 -21.57 -12.33 -3.01
C ALA A 80 -20.41 -13.23 -3.46
N ALA A 81 -19.84 -14.00 -2.51
CA ALA A 81 -18.82 -15.05 -2.72
C ALA A 81 -17.34 -14.60 -2.78
N ASP A 82 -16.81 -14.09 -1.66
CA ASP A 82 -15.46 -14.50 -1.29
C ASP A 82 -15.51 -16.02 -1.05
N TRP A 83 -14.97 -16.76 -2.01
CA TRP A 83 -14.70 -18.19 -2.04
C TRP A 83 -14.50 -18.81 -0.65
N GLY A 84 -15.44 -19.67 -0.24
CA GLY A 84 -15.21 -20.74 0.75
C GLY A 84 -15.36 -20.42 2.23
N THR A 85 -15.79 -19.21 2.65
CA THR A 85 -16.13 -18.98 4.07
C THR A 85 -17.44 -18.22 4.23
N SER A 86 -18.34 -18.75 5.07
CA SER A 86 -19.70 -18.25 5.31
C SER A 86 -19.78 -16.90 6.05
N ARG A 87 -18.71 -16.09 6.06
CA ARG A 87 -18.68 -14.76 6.67
C ARG A 87 -18.69 -13.69 5.58
N LYS A 88 -19.85 -13.06 5.38
CA LYS A 88 -19.92 -11.81 4.61
C LYS A 88 -19.15 -10.73 5.38
N ARG A 89 -18.14 -10.13 4.76
CA ARG A 89 -17.46 -8.95 5.33
C ARG A 89 -18.46 -7.80 5.42
N GLU A 90 -18.41 -7.04 6.50
CA GLU A 90 -19.23 -5.85 6.69
C GLU A 90 -18.91 -4.80 5.60
N ALA A 91 -19.91 -4.01 5.21
CA ALA A 91 -19.80 -3.03 4.13
C ALA A 91 -18.61 -2.08 4.32
N GLY A 92 -18.42 -1.56 5.54
CA GLY A 92 -17.30 -0.67 5.87
C GLY A 92 -15.94 -1.28 5.55
N GLN A 93 -15.71 -2.54 5.92
CA GLN A 93 -14.43 -3.22 5.65
C GLN A 93 -14.17 -3.42 4.16
N ASN A 94 -15.21 -3.73 3.38
CA ASN A 94 -15.09 -3.87 1.92
C ASN A 94 -14.75 -2.52 1.27
N LEU A 95 -15.47 -1.47 1.65
CA LEU A 95 -15.21 -0.11 1.17
C LEU A 95 -13.78 0.32 1.50
N THR A 96 -13.32 0.15 2.74
CA THR A 96 -11.94 0.47 3.15
C THR A 96 -10.90 -0.28 2.31
N ASN A 97 -11.14 -1.55 1.99
CA ASN A 97 -10.19 -2.34 1.19
C ASN A 97 -10.12 -1.85 -0.26
N TRP A 98 -11.26 -1.59 -0.90
CA TRP A 98 -11.30 -1.05 -2.26
C TRP A 98 -10.70 0.35 -2.35
N ILE A 99 -11.09 1.24 -1.43
CA ILE A 99 -10.52 2.60 -1.36
C ILE A 99 -9.00 2.52 -1.22
N ARG A 100 -8.49 1.65 -0.34
CA ARG A 100 -7.05 1.45 -0.16
C ARG A 100 -6.39 0.96 -1.45
N GLY A 101 -6.93 -0.06 -2.11
CA GLY A 101 -6.38 -0.55 -3.38
C GLY A 101 -6.21 0.57 -4.41
N GLN A 102 -7.31 1.28 -4.66
CA GLN A 102 -7.39 2.33 -5.66
C GLN A 102 -6.54 3.57 -5.32
N LEU A 103 -6.45 3.96 -4.04
CA LEU A 103 -5.50 5.00 -3.61
C LEU A 103 -4.06 4.61 -3.90
N GLY A 104 -3.72 3.31 -3.79
CA GLY A 104 -2.42 2.78 -4.18
C GLY A 104 -2.14 2.99 -5.66
N GLU A 105 -3.10 2.67 -6.51
CA GLU A 105 -2.99 2.84 -7.97
C GLU A 105 -2.85 4.32 -8.36
N ILE A 106 -3.68 5.21 -7.81
CA ILE A 106 -3.57 6.67 -8.04
C ILE A 106 -2.19 7.18 -7.63
N ALA A 107 -1.64 6.70 -6.51
CA ALA A 107 -0.30 7.10 -6.07
C ALA A 107 0.77 6.67 -7.08
N VAL A 108 0.68 5.47 -7.65
CA VAL A 108 1.60 5.00 -8.70
C VAL A 108 1.49 5.86 -9.96
N GLN A 109 0.27 6.16 -10.42
CA GLN A 109 0.07 7.05 -11.57
C GLN A 109 0.71 8.43 -11.34
N LYS A 110 0.43 9.06 -10.19
CA LYS A 110 1.01 10.36 -9.84
C LYS A 110 2.53 10.30 -9.66
N PHE A 111 3.07 9.22 -9.09
CA PHE A 111 4.50 9.00 -8.93
C PHE A 111 5.21 8.90 -10.28
N LEU A 112 4.70 8.05 -11.19
CA LEU A 112 5.26 7.87 -12.53
C LEU A 112 5.22 9.18 -13.33
N LYS A 113 4.13 9.95 -13.20
CA LYS A 113 4.02 11.26 -13.84
C LYS A 113 5.01 12.27 -13.27
N ARG A 114 5.11 12.38 -11.94
CA ARG A 114 5.96 13.35 -11.25
C ARG A 114 7.45 13.08 -11.45
N ASP A 115 7.89 11.83 -11.33
CA ASP A 115 9.32 11.48 -11.27
C ASP A 115 9.90 11.08 -12.63
N PHE A 116 9.06 10.64 -13.57
CA PHE A 116 9.48 10.12 -14.87
C PHE A 116 8.73 10.72 -16.06
N ASN A 117 7.79 11.64 -15.82
CA ASN A 117 6.92 12.23 -16.84
C ASN A 117 6.14 11.18 -17.67
N LEU A 118 5.88 10.01 -17.10
CA LEU A 118 5.08 8.96 -17.71
C LEU A 118 3.62 9.13 -17.31
N ASP A 119 2.75 9.36 -18.28
CA ASP A 119 1.30 9.47 -18.06
C ASP A 119 0.67 8.11 -18.35
N VAL A 120 0.20 7.44 -17.30
CA VAL A 120 -0.39 6.11 -17.37
C VAL A 120 -1.90 6.19 -17.17
N GLU A 121 -2.62 5.32 -17.87
CA GLU A 121 -4.04 5.09 -17.69
C GLU A 121 -4.24 3.90 -16.76
N LEU A 122 -5.06 4.14 -15.73
CA LEU A 122 -5.44 3.14 -14.74
C LEU A 122 -6.81 2.59 -15.10
N ASP A 123 -7.05 1.34 -14.77
CA ASP A 123 -8.36 0.72 -14.94
C ASP A 123 -9.32 1.10 -13.80
N PHE A 124 -10.11 2.14 -14.01
CA PHE A 124 -11.22 2.50 -13.13
C PHE A 124 -12.57 2.01 -13.66
N ASP A 125 -12.58 1.28 -14.78
CA ASP A 125 -13.81 0.81 -15.38
C ASP A 125 -14.36 -0.39 -14.60
N LEU A 126 -15.68 -0.48 -14.56
CA LEU A 126 -16.37 -1.54 -13.84
C LEU A 126 -16.60 -2.73 -14.77
N HIS A 127 -15.68 -3.69 -14.75
CA HIS A 127 -15.76 -4.92 -15.55
C HIS A 127 -16.60 -6.00 -14.86
N ASP A 128 -17.19 -6.90 -15.65
CA ASP A 128 -17.88 -8.13 -15.16
C ASP A 128 -16.88 -9.25 -14.83
N GLU A 129 -15.63 -9.12 -15.30
CA GLU A 129 -14.51 -10.03 -15.05
C GLU A 129 -13.37 -9.31 -14.31
N ILE A 130 -12.54 -10.08 -13.61
CA ILE A 130 -11.40 -9.50 -12.87
C ILE A 130 -10.32 -9.10 -13.86
N VAL A 131 -10.06 -7.80 -13.99
CA VAL A 131 -8.95 -7.30 -14.80
C VAL A 131 -7.63 -7.59 -14.08
N PRO A 132 -6.67 -8.24 -14.77
CA PRO A 132 -5.43 -8.71 -14.14
C PRO A 132 -4.33 -7.63 -14.07
N GLN A 133 -4.62 -6.39 -14.48
CA GLN A 133 -3.63 -5.33 -14.66
C GLN A 133 -4.21 -3.99 -14.21
N ASP A 134 -3.42 -3.25 -13.43
CA ASP A 134 -3.87 -1.95 -12.91
C ASP A 134 -3.44 -0.79 -13.83
N ILE A 135 -2.41 -0.99 -14.66
CA ILE A 135 -2.02 -0.07 -15.72
C ILE A 135 -2.47 -0.67 -17.06
N ILE A 136 -3.39 0.01 -17.73
CA ILE A 136 -3.99 -0.45 -19.01
C ILE A 136 -3.51 0.35 -20.22
N GLY A 137 -2.87 1.50 -20.00
CA GLY A 137 -2.41 2.35 -21.09
C GLY A 137 -1.29 3.29 -20.67
N VAL A 138 -0.53 3.73 -21.67
CA VAL A 138 0.46 4.79 -21.58
C VAL A 138 0.07 5.87 -22.58
N LYS A 139 -0.15 7.09 -22.10
CA LYS A 139 -0.48 8.23 -22.96
C LYS A 139 0.77 8.77 -23.62
N GLU A 140 0.81 8.68 -24.93
CA GLU A 140 1.84 9.24 -25.78
C GLU A 140 1.24 10.37 -26.64
N LYS A 141 2.09 11.16 -27.31
CA LYS A 141 1.60 12.24 -28.20
C LYS A 141 0.73 11.72 -29.35
N SER A 142 0.97 10.48 -29.78
CA SER A 142 0.29 9.81 -30.89
C SER A 142 -0.98 9.05 -30.48
N GLY A 143 -1.32 9.00 -29.20
CA GLY A 143 -2.46 8.24 -28.68
C GLY A 143 -2.11 7.43 -27.43
N ILE A 144 -2.93 6.44 -27.11
CA ILE A 144 -2.72 5.54 -25.98
C ILE A 144 -2.09 4.24 -26.49
N ARG A 145 -0.98 3.83 -25.89
CA ARG A 145 -0.30 2.56 -26.15
C ARG A 145 -0.55 1.59 -25.00
N GLU A 146 -0.81 0.33 -25.31
CA GLU A 146 -0.87 -0.74 -24.29
C GLU A 146 0.52 -1.04 -23.69
N PRO A 147 0.60 -1.34 -22.38
CA PRO A 147 1.84 -1.74 -21.74
C PRO A 147 2.44 -3.02 -22.34
N LYS A 148 3.77 -3.12 -22.47
CA LYS A 148 4.40 -4.37 -22.99
C LYS A 148 4.53 -5.46 -21.94
N ILE A 149 4.30 -5.12 -20.67
CA ILE A 149 4.30 -6.03 -19.53
C ILE A 149 3.10 -5.74 -18.65
N ARG A 150 2.66 -6.76 -17.93
CA ARG A 150 1.55 -6.67 -16.98
C ARG A 150 2.06 -6.17 -15.64
N VAL A 151 1.49 -5.08 -15.14
CA VAL A 151 1.86 -4.49 -13.84
C VAL A 151 0.67 -4.52 -12.91
N ALA A 152 0.89 -5.01 -11.69
CA ALA A 152 -0.08 -4.90 -10.60
C ALA A 152 0.48 -4.05 -9.45
N VAL A 153 -0.38 -3.28 -8.83
CA VAL A 153 -0.17 -2.45 -7.66
C VAL A 153 -0.78 -3.16 -6.46
N LYS A 154 0.00 -3.32 -5.39
CA LYS A 154 -0.44 -3.98 -4.16
C LYS A 154 -0.37 -2.99 -3.02
N ALA A 155 -1.53 -2.50 -2.61
CA ALA A 155 -1.67 -1.59 -1.49
C ALA A 155 -1.69 -2.34 -0.15
N THR A 156 -0.94 -1.83 0.82
CA THR A 156 -0.88 -2.36 2.19
C THR A 156 -0.89 -1.24 3.23
N LYS A 157 -0.92 -1.61 4.51
CA LYS A 157 -0.82 -0.65 5.63
C LYS A 157 0.56 0.01 5.63
N PHE A 158 0.62 1.28 6.03
CA PHE A 158 1.85 2.09 6.03
C PHE A 158 3.05 1.48 6.79
N ARG A 159 2.78 0.58 7.74
CA ARG A 159 3.78 -0.07 8.59
C ARG A 159 4.13 -1.50 8.17
N ASN A 160 3.72 -1.95 6.98
CA ASN A 160 4.02 -3.30 6.50
C ASN A 160 5.40 -3.35 5.82
N SER A 161 6.20 -4.36 6.18
CA SER A 161 7.56 -4.58 5.69
C SER A 161 7.64 -5.48 4.45
N TRP A 162 6.51 -5.93 3.91
CA TRP A 162 6.47 -6.98 2.89
C TRP A 162 5.52 -6.63 1.75
N LEU A 163 5.95 -6.92 0.52
CA LEU A 163 5.06 -7.21 -0.59
C LEU A 163 4.58 -8.65 -0.40
N ILE A 164 3.26 -8.85 -0.34
CA ILE A 164 2.63 -10.15 -0.08
C ILE A 164 1.57 -10.39 -1.14
N LEU A 165 1.63 -11.55 -1.78
CA LEU A 165 0.74 -11.97 -2.87
C LEU A 165 0.18 -13.36 -2.57
N GLY A 166 -1.12 -13.56 -2.86
CA GLY A 166 -1.74 -14.87 -2.84
C GLY A 166 -1.30 -15.72 -4.03
N THR A 167 -1.45 -17.04 -3.93
CA THR A 167 -1.24 -17.93 -5.09
C THR A 167 -2.13 -17.55 -6.27
N ALA A 168 -3.37 -17.13 -6.00
CA ALA A 168 -4.32 -16.65 -7.01
C ALA A 168 -3.87 -15.38 -7.77
N ASP A 169 -2.93 -14.61 -7.22
CA ASP A 169 -2.36 -13.41 -7.87
C ASP A 169 -1.19 -13.74 -8.81
N VAL A 170 -0.57 -14.91 -8.66
CA VAL A 170 0.76 -15.21 -9.27
C VAL A 170 0.76 -16.47 -10.14
N GLU A 171 -0.05 -17.48 -9.79
CA GLU A 171 -0.02 -18.79 -10.44
C GLU A 171 -0.93 -18.90 -11.68
N PRO A 172 -2.16 -18.34 -11.72
CA PRO A 172 -2.99 -18.43 -12.91
C PRO A 172 -2.41 -17.60 -14.07
N ALA A 173 -2.23 -18.22 -15.24
CA ALA A 173 -1.62 -17.57 -16.40
C ALA A 173 -2.35 -16.30 -16.87
N ASN A 174 -3.68 -16.28 -16.70
CA ASN A 174 -4.54 -15.13 -17.01
C ASN A 174 -4.51 -14.01 -15.95
N ARG A 175 -3.98 -14.26 -14.75
CA ARG A 175 -3.95 -13.28 -13.64
C ARG A 175 -2.56 -12.87 -13.18
N GLN A 176 -1.53 -13.62 -13.53
CA GLN A 176 -0.15 -13.30 -13.17
C GLN A 176 0.28 -11.98 -13.80
N SER A 177 0.99 -11.15 -13.04
CA SER A 177 1.64 -9.93 -13.54
C SER A 177 3.14 -10.18 -13.69
N ASP A 178 3.79 -9.43 -14.57
CA ASP A 178 5.24 -9.52 -14.76
C ASP A 178 6.00 -8.76 -13.67
N ALA A 179 5.41 -7.65 -13.20
CA ALA A 179 5.92 -6.83 -12.11
C ALA A 179 4.82 -6.46 -11.11
N TYR A 180 5.22 -6.32 -9.85
CA TYR A 180 4.35 -5.95 -8.74
C TYR A 180 4.92 -4.75 -8.00
N ILE A 181 4.16 -3.66 -7.94
CA ILE A 181 4.52 -2.43 -7.24
C ILE A 181 3.89 -2.46 -5.84
N LEU A 182 4.70 -2.26 -4.79
CA LEU A 182 4.20 -2.15 -3.43
C LEU A 182 3.87 -0.69 -3.11
N THR A 183 2.63 -0.44 -2.67
CA THR A 183 2.23 0.85 -2.10
C THR A 183 1.81 0.70 -0.65
N ARG A 184 2.15 1.70 0.16
CA ARG A 184 1.90 1.75 1.60
C ARG A 184 1.05 2.95 1.92
N ILE A 185 -0.11 2.71 2.50
CA ILE A 185 -1.12 3.75 2.69
C ILE A 185 -1.39 3.95 4.17
N ASP A 186 -1.31 5.20 4.60
CA ASP A 186 -1.69 5.63 5.94
C ASP A 186 -3.15 6.09 5.97
N LEU A 187 -4.05 5.21 5.51
CA LEU A 187 -5.50 5.44 5.55
C LEU A 187 -5.98 5.18 6.99
N PRO A 188 -6.49 6.19 7.71
CA PRO A 188 -6.97 6.01 9.08
C PRO A 188 -8.14 5.04 9.14
N ASP A 189 -8.22 4.19 10.17
CA ASP A 189 -9.31 3.22 10.32
C ASP A 189 -10.69 3.90 10.49
N ASP A 190 -10.73 5.19 10.86
CA ASP A 190 -11.93 6.01 10.99
C ASP A 190 -12.20 6.92 9.77
N HIS A 191 -11.56 6.67 8.62
CA HIS A 191 -11.66 7.52 7.43
C HIS A 191 -13.11 7.81 6.96
N LEU A 192 -14.02 6.84 7.06
CA LEU A 192 -15.44 7.00 6.73
C LEU A 192 -16.15 7.97 7.69
N ILE A 193 -15.73 8.00 8.96
CA ILE A 193 -16.26 8.95 9.95
C ILE A 193 -15.77 10.37 9.62
N ARG A 194 -14.49 10.50 9.22
CA ARG A 194 -13.89 11.80 8.88
C ARG A 194 -14.57 12.45 7.68
N ILE A 195 -14.89 11.68 6.63
CA ILE A 195 -15.55 12.23 5.43
C ILE A 195 -17.01 12.62 5.71
N ALA A 196 -17.71 11.88 6.58
CA ALA A 196 -19.09 12.15 6.98
C ALA A 196 -19.20 13.03 8.24
N LYS A 197 -18.10 13.67 8.67
CA LYS A 197 -18.02 14.37 9.96
C LYS A 197 -19.12 15.40 10.13
N LYS A 198 -19.43 16.17 9.09
CA LYS A 198 -20.44 17.23 9.15
C LYS A 198 -21.84 16.66 9.35
N GLU A 199 -22.19 15.64 8.58
CA GLU A 199 -23.47 14.95 8.62
C GLU A 199 -23.65 14.23 9.95
N LEU A 200 -22.61 13.57 10.47
CA LEU A 200 -22.61 12.90 11.76
C LEU A 200 -22.77 13.89 12.92
N LYS A 201 -22.10 15.05 12.86
CA LYS A 201 -22.25 16.10 13.88
C LYS A 201 -23.69 16.60 13.95
N GLU A 202 -24.32 16.82 12.80
CA GLU A 202 -25.71 17.29 12.74
C GLU A 202 -26.69 16.21 13.22
N LEU A 203 -26.50 14.96 12.79
CA LEU A 203 -27.34 13.83 13.16
C LEU A 203 -27.29 13.53 14.67
N LEU A 204 -26.11 13.62 15.28
CA LEU A 204 -25.86 13.14 16.65
C LEU A 204 -25.85 14.26 17.69
N LYS A 205 -26.09 15.53 17.32
CA LYS A 205 -25.92 16.69 18.21
C LYS A 205 -26.71 16.63 19.52
N ASN A 206 -27.85 15.95 19.53
CA ASN A 206 -28.74 15.82 20.68
C ASN A 206 -28.59 14.48 21.43
N GLU A 207 -27.70 13.60 20.98
CA GLU A 207 -27.53 12.27 21.56
C GLU A 207 -26.72 12.31 22.86
N LYS A 208 -27.12 11.47 23.82
CA LYS A 208 -26.55 11.39 25.19
C LYS A 208 -25.01 11.39 25.23
N HIS A 209 -24.38 10.71 24.27
CA HIS A 209 -22.93 10.49 24.27
C HIS A 209 -22.15 11.45 23.39
N PHE A 210 -22.79 12.28 22.56
CA PHE A 210 -22.09 13.10 21.56
C PHE A 210 -21.06 14.06 22.19
N GLY A 211 -21.39 14.65 23.34
CA GLY A 211 -20.48 15.53 24.09
C GLY A 211 -19.15 14.86 24.49
N SER A 212 -19.08 13.53 24.59
CA SER A 212 -17.87 12.80 25.02
C SER A 212 -16.83 12.59 23.91
N TYR A 213 -17.21 12.78 22.64
CA TYR A 213 -16.35 12.53 21.49
C TYR A 213 -16.42 13.58 20.38
N ARG A 214 -17.35 14.54 20.38
CA ARG A 214 -17.53 15.51 19.28
C ARG A 214 -16.27 16.28 18.89
N GLU A 215 -15.40 16.59 19.86
CA GLU A 215 -14.12 17.29 19.64
C GLU A 215 -12.99 16.35 19.21
N LYS A 216 -13.19 15.03 19.38
CA LYS A 216 -12.23 13.98 18.95
C LYS A 216 -12.43 13.55 17.50
N LEU A 217 -13.53 13.96 16.86
CA LEU A 217 -13.78 13.69 15.45
C LEU A 217 -12.77 14.46 14.60
N ALA A 218 -11.76 13.76 14.09
CA ALA A 218 -10.74 14.34 13.21
C ALA A 218 -11.34 14.79 11.88
N ASP A 219 -10.79 15.86 11.31
CA ASP A 219 -11.08 16.23 9.92
C ASP A 219 -10.44 15.24 8.95
N PHE A 220 -10.96 15.22 7.72
CA PHE A 220 -10.27 14.53 6.64
C PHE A 220 -8.99 15.30 6.28
N GLU A 221 -7.88 14.59 6.23
CA GLU A 221 -6.57 15.11 5.85
C GLU A 221 -6.06 14.34 4.63
N PRO A 222 -5.21 14.94 3.77
CA PRO A 222 -4.59 14.22 2.67
C PRO A 222 -3.92 12.92 3.15
N VAL A 223 -4.21 11.82 2.47
CA VAL A 223 -3.77 10.47 2.87
C VAL A 223 -2.36 10.22 2.33
N PRO A 224 -1.35 10.00 3.19
CA PRO A 224 -0.02 9.62 2.75
C PRO A 224 -0.02 8.24 2.08
N CYS A 225 0.56 8.16 0.89
CA CYS A 225 0.76 6.93 0.14
C CYS A 225 2.20 6.86 -0.37
N GLU A 226 2.99 5.93 0.17
CA GLU A 226 4.36 5.66 -0.30
C GLU A 226 4.35 4.64 -1.43
N VAL A 227 4.99 4.95 -2.55
CA VAL A 227 5.40 3.96 -3.55
C VAL A 227 6.72 3.34 -3.09
N ALA A 228 6.62 2.21 -2.39
CA ALA A 228 7.75 1.62 -1.66
C ALA A 228 8.82 0.99 -2.57
N GLY A 229 8.43 0.61 -3.78
CA GLY A 229 9.30 -0.04 -4.77
C GLY A 229 8.53 -1.10 -5.54
N PHE A 230 9.24 -1.86 -6.37
CA PHE A 230 8.65 -2.97 -7.12
C PHE A 230 9.53 -4.21 -7.11
N ALA A 231 8.93 -5.34 -7.50
CA ALA A 231 9.65 -6.58 -7.78
C ALA A 231 9.09 -7.22 -9.04
N TYR A 232 9.95 -7.83 -9.84
CA TYR A 232 9.52 -8.74 -10.87
C TYR A 232 9.02 -10.05 -10.26
N ARG A 233 8.11 -10.72 -10.96
CA ARG A 233 7.52 -11.98 -10.49
C ARG A 233 8.56 -13.05 -10.11
N ASN A 234 9.63 -13.16 -10.89
CA ASN A 234 10.72 -14.12 -10.65
C ASN A 234 11.60 -13.77 -9.44
N GLU A 235 11.46 -12.57 -8.86
CA GLU A 235 12.16 -12.14 -7.65
C GLU A 235 11.38 -12.44 -6.37
N LEU A 236 10.13 -12.88 -6.52
CA LEU A 236 9.25 -13.26 -5.42
C LEU A 236 9.66 -14.63 -4.86
N GLU A 237 9.63 -14.73 -3.55
CA GLU A 237 9.87 -15.99 -2.85
C GLU A 237 8.53 -16.65 -2.50
N LYS A 238 8.34 -17.90 -2.92
CA LYS A 238 7.21 -18.71 -2.47
C LYS A 238 7.48 -19.24 -1.06
N VAL A 239 6.63 -18.89 -0.11
CA VAL A 239 6.70 -19.34 1.28
C VAL A 239 5.47 -20.19 1.59
N GLU A 240 5.73 -21.44 1.97
CA GLU A 240 4.71 -22.42 2.38
C GLU A 240 4.81 -22.76 3.87
N ASP A 241 5.93 -22.42 4.52
CA ASP A 241 6.14 -22.66 5.94
C ASP A 241 5.22 -21.79 6.81
N THR A 242 4.32 -22.45 7.55
CA THR A 242 3.30 -21.82 8.40
C THR A 242 3.92 -20.93 9.47
N ALA A 243 5.04 -21.32 10.09
CA ALA A 243 5.67 -20.53 11.15
C ALA A 243 6.23 -19.21 10.61
N ARG A 244 6.88 -19.28 9.45
CA ARG A 244 7.38 -18.09 8.75
C ARG A 244 6.26 -17.22 8.22
N LEU A 245 5.21 -17.79 7.64
CA LEU A 245 4.03 -17.05 7.20
C LEU A 245 3.35 -16.33 8.37
N ALA A 246 3.28 -16.95 9.55
CA ALA A 246 2.70 -16.33 10.73
C ALA A 246 3.46 -15.06 11.12
N GLY A 247 4.79 -15.09 11.01
CA GLY A 247 5.66 -13.93 11.23
C GLY A 247 5.48 -12.83 10.17
N ILE A 248 5.32 -13.18 8.90
CA ILE A 248 5.15 -12.23 7.79
C ILE A 248 3.77 -11.58 7.83
N LEU A 249 2.72 -12.39 7.97
CA LEU A 249 1.32 -11.96 7.93
C LEU A 249 0.83 -11.38 9.27
N GLY A 250 1.57 -11.61 10.36
CA GLY A 250 1.16 -11.20 11.71
C GLY A 250 -0.09 -11.95 12.20
N THR A 251 -0.34 -13.17 11.72
CA THR A 251 -1.49 -14.00 12.08
C THR A 251 -1.04 -15.33 12.70
N ARG A 252 -1.84 -15.87 13.63
CA ARG A 252 -1.51 -17.14 14.31
C ARG A 252 -1.68 -18.37 13.44
N ASN A 253 -2.62 -18.32 12.49
CA ASN A 253 -3.01 -19.47 11.66
C ASN A 253 -3.02 -19.05 10.18
N PRO A 254 -1.85 -18.84 9.55
CA PRO A 254 -1.80 -18.54 8.13
C PRO A 254 -2.22 -19.77 7.33
N THR A 255 -2.91 -19.56 6.21
CA THR A 255 -3.36 -20.63 5.31
C THR A 255 -2.89 -20.39 3.88
N GLY A 256 -2.48 -21.48 3.23
CA GLY A 256 -1.97 -21.50 1.86
C GLY A 256 -0.60 -20.86 1.69
N ALA A 257 0.01 -21.07 0.54
CA ALA A 257 1.28 -20.45 0.17
C ALA A 257 1.11 -18.95 -0.08
N ARG A 258 2.19 -18.18 0.12
CA ARG A 258 2.27 -16.77 -0.31
C ARG A 258 3.54 -16.55 -1.10
N TYR A 259 3.46 -15.65 -2.08
CA TYR A 259 4.64 -15.10 -2.74
C TYR A 259 4.98 -13.78 -2.05
N VAL A 260 6.23 -13.63 -1.60
CA VAL A 260 6.63 -12.49 -0.78
C VAL A 260 7.93 -11.89 -1.26
N LYS A 261 8.08 -10.59 -1.00
CA LYS A 261 9.37 -9.88 -1.09
C LYS A 261 9.46 -8.90 0.06
N VAL A 262 10.59 -8.89 0.75
CA VAL A 262 10.82 -7.91 1.81
C VAL A 262 11.09 -6.54 1.20
N SER A 263 10.51 -5.50 1.80
CA SER A 263 10.51 -4.14 1.25
C SER A 263 11.89 -3.54 0.98
N GLY A 264 12.88 -3.80 1.84
CA GLY A 264 14.27 -3.34 1.64
C GLY A 264 15.03 -4.05 0.52
N GLU A 265 14.44 -5.08 -0.09
CA GLU A 265 14.96 -5.76 -1.28
C GLU A 265 14.14 -5.44 -2.54
N LEU A 266 13.18 -4.51 -2.45
CA LEU A 266 12.48 -4.02 -3.64
C LEU A 266 13.41 -3.14 -4.48
N ARG A 267 13.12 -3.11 -5.77
CA ARG A 267 13.72 -2.19 -6.71
C ARG A 267 13.18 -0.78 -6.47
N ILE A 268 14.09 0.14 -6.16
CA ILE A 268 13.76 1.51 -5.75
C ILE A 268 14.65 2.57 -6.43
N SER A 269 15.73 2.16 -7.09
CA SER A 269 16.64 3.11 -7.74
C SER A 269 15.98 3.74 -8.96
N LYS A 270 16.46 4.91 -9.37
CA LYS A 270 15.95 5.58 -10.58
C LYS A 270 16.22 4.71 -11.82
N GLU A 271 17.35 4.02 -11.82
CA GLU A 271 17.79 3.09 -12.86
C GLU A 271 16.82 1.91 -12.98
N ASP A 272 16.45 1.29 -11.86
CA ASP A 272 15.44 0.23 -11.84
C ASP A 272 14.10 0.71 -12.42
N TRP A 273 13.63 1.87 -11.98
CA TRP A 273 12.36 2.43 -12.47
C TRP A 273 12.42 2.74 -13.97
N ASN A 274 13.53 3.29 -14.45
CA ASN A 274 13.72 3.52 -15.89
C ASN A 274 13.70 2.20 -16.69
N GLU A 275 14.22 1.11 -16.13
CA GLU A 275 14.15 -0.22 -16.76
C GLU A 275 12.71 -0.72 -16.85
N LEU A 276 11.95 -0.62 -15.75
CA LEU A 276 10.54 -0.98 -15.72
C LEU A 276 9.73 -0.15 -16.72
N ILE A 277 9.93 1.18 -16.73
CA ILE A 277 9.19 2.12 -17.59
C ILE A 277 9.44 1.87 -19.08
N LYS A 278 10.63 1.41 -19.48
CA LYS A 278 10.88 1.04 -20.89
C LYS A 278 9.99 -0.13 -21.36
N ARG A 279 9.48 -0.91 -20.41
CA ARG A 279 8.68 -2.12 -20.62
C ARG A 279 7.19 -1.90 -20.36
N ILE A 280 6.83 -0.91 -19.54
CA ILE A 280 5.45 -0.37 -19.48
C ILE A 280 5.21 0.34 -20.80
#